data_AF-A0A7R8YM79-F1
#
_entry.id   AF-A0A7R8YM79-F1
#
_cell.length_a   1.000
_cell.length_b   1.000
_cell.length_c   1.000
_cell.angle_alpha   90.00
_cell.angle_beta   90.00
_cell.angle_gamma   90.00
#
_symmetry.space_group_name_H-M   'P 1'
#
loop_
_entity.id
_entity.type
_entity.pdbx_description
1 polymer ?
#
loop_
_entity_poly.entity_id
_entity_poly.type
_entity_poly.pdbx_seq_one_letter_code
_entity_poly.pdbx_strand_id
1 'polypeptide(L)'
;MKRALWFSFLVLLSLMNVGNSAKILGLFVTYSKSHLIIHKSVMEPLIERGHDVTIVTTLPLEDSGKRYRHIQLDVPPAPKEFMSGIVETSQSLFGLLLNTKKVTDFSLEYSNLALHDPKMKRLMEEESFDLVVFGVFFKVVVW
;
A
#
# COMPACT_ATOMS: atom_id res chain seq x y z
N MET A 1 -6.06 -16.09 50.24
CA MET A 1 -4.84 -15.67 49.53
C MET A 1 -4.80 -16.11 48.07
N LYS A 2 -4.93 -17.40 47.74
CA LYS A 2 -4.86 -17.88 46.33
C LYS A 2 -5.84 -17.19 45.37
N ARG A 3 -7.11 -17.03 45.76
CA ARG A 3 -8.14 -16.36 44.92
C ARG A 3 -7.82 -14.89 44.59
N ALA A 4 -7.19 -14.17 45.51
CA ALA A 4 -6.76 -12.79 45.28
C ALA A 4 -5.59 -12.72 44.30
N LEU A 5 -4.64 -13.65 44.38
CA LEU A 5 -3.52 -13.75 43.42
C LEU A 5 -4.01 -14.06 42.00
N TRP A 6 -4.99 -14.95 41.84
CA TRP A 6 -5.62 -15.23 40.55
C TRP A 6 -6.33 -14.01 39.98
N PHE A 7 -7.03 -13.25 40.82
CA PHE A 7 -7.71 -12.03 40.39
C PHE A 7 -6.73 -10.95 39.94
N SER A 8 -5.66 -10.72 40.71
CA SER A 8 -4.59 -9.79 40.35
C SER A 8 -3.90 -10.20 39.04
N PHE A 9 -3.68 -11.50 38.80
CA PHE A 9 -3.08 -12.01 37.57
C PHE A 9 -3.98 -11.78 36.34
N LEU A 10 -5.29 -12.01 36.46
CA LEU A 10 -6.25 -11.76 35.38
C LEU A 10 -6.38 -10.27 35.05
N VAL A 11 -6.33 -9.40 36.05
CA VAL A 11 -6.28 -7.94 35.85
C VAL A 11 -4.98 -7.52 35.18
N LEU A 12 -3.84 -8.11 35.55
CA LEU A 12 -2.57 -7.83 34.88
C LEU A 12 -2.61 -8.26 33.41
N LEU A 13 -3.16 -9.44 33.12
CA LEU A 13 -3.34 -9.96 31.76
C LEU A 13 -4.29 -9.12 30.90
N SER A 14 -5.33 -8.52 31.48
CA SER A 14 -6.24 -7.63 30.74
C SER A 14 -5.66 -6.24 30.51
N LEU A 15 -4.73 -5.79 31.37
CA LEU A 15 -3.95 -4.56 31.20
C LEU A 15 -2.80 -4.72 30.20
N MET A 16 -2.28 -5.94 30.07
CA MET A 16 -1.47 -6.30 28.90
C MET A 16 -2.44 -6.30 27.71
N ASN A 17 -2.35 -5.27 26.86
CA ASN A 17 -3.19 -5.13 25.69
C ASN A 17 -2.85 -6.23 24.67
N VAL A 18 -3.22 -7.48 24.95
CA VAL A 18 -3.14 -8.65 24.06
C VAL A 18 -4.29 -8.58 23.05
N GLY A 19 -4.54 -7.38 22.52
CA GLY A 19 -5.41 -7.18 21.37
C GLY A 19 -4.73 -7.81 20.17
N ASN A 20 -5.48 -8.59 19.39
CA ASN A 20 -4.93 -9.26 18.23
C ASN A 20 -4.46 -8.20 17.21
N SER A 21 -3.16 -8.14 16.97
CA SER A 21 -2.58 -7.26 15.97
C SER A 21 -2.89 -7.83 14.60
N ALA A 22 -3.87 -7.25 13.91
CA ALA A 22 -4.20 -7.67 12.55
C ALA A 22 -2.97 -7.54 11.63
N LYS A 23 -2.75 -8.53 10.77
CA LYS A 23 -1.71 -8.53 9.76
C LYS A 23 -2.24 -7.85 8.50
N ILE A 24 -1.73 -6.65 8.22
CA ILE A 24 -2.29 -5.74 7.21
C ILE A 24 -1.29 -5.55 6.07
N LEU A 25 -1.77 -5.68 4.83
CA LEU A 25 -1.02 -5.37 3.62
C LEU A 25 -1.47 -4.02 3.03
N GLY A 26 -0.55 -3.07 2.90
CA GLY A 26 -0.72 -1.89 2.06
C GLY A 26 -0.10 -2.10 0.69
N LEU A 27 -0.89 -2.23 -0.38
CA LEU A 27 -0.42 -2.44 -1.74
C LEU A 27 -0.57 -1.15 -2.56
N PHE A 28 0.56 -0.49 -2.84
CA PHE A 28 0.58 0.82 -3.49
C PHE A 28 1.48 0.82 -4.73
N VAL A 29 0.95 0.27 -5.81
CA VAL A 29 1.59 0.19 -7.13
C VAL A 29 1.37 1.51 -7.90
N THR A 30 2.20 2.50 -7.62
CA THR A 30 2.09 3.83 -8.23
C THR A 30 3.40 4.32 -8.79
N TYR A 31 3.34 4.99 -9.94
CA TYR A 31 4.46 5.73 -10.49
C TYR A 31 4.53 7.18 -9.98
N SER A 32 3.56 7.63 -9.18
CA SER A 32 3.48 9.01 -8.69
C SER A 32 3.77 9.13 -7.20
N LYS A 33 4.82 9.90 -6.87
CA LYS A 33 5.21 10.19 -5.48
C LYS A 33 4.09 10.85 -4.67
N SER A 34 3.32 11.75 -5.27
CA SER A 34 2.26 12.47 -4.56
C SER A 34 1.18 11.53 -4.04
N HIS A 35 0.83 10.51 -4.82
CA HIS A 35 -0.14 9.53 -4.37
C HIS A 35 0.44 8.53 -3.37
N LEU A 36 1.73 8.21 -3.46
CA LEU A 36 2.38 7.39 -2.44
C LEU A 36 2.32 8.06 -1.07
N ILE A 37 2.49 9.39 -0.99
CA ILE A 37 2.36 10.15 0.26
C ILE A 37 0.96 9.97 0.86
N ILE A 38 -0.09 10.05 0.03
CA ILE A 38 -1.47 9.86 0.48
C ILE A 38 -1.64 8.44 1.04
N HIS A 39 -1.19 7.42 0.33
CA HIS A 39 -1.27 6.03 0.81
C HIS A 39 -0.51 5.80 2.11
N LYS A 40 0.68 6.41 2.27
CA LYS A 40 1.44 6.36 3.51
C LYS A 40 0.62 6.93 4.67
N SER A 41 -0.05 8.07 4.47
CA SER A 41 -0.88 8.70 5.50
C SER A 41 -2.05 7.81 5.98
N VAL A 42 -2.55 6.91 5.13
CA VAL A 42 -3.59 5.93 5.51
C VAL A 42 -3.01 4.79 6.35
N MET A 43 -1.77 4.38 6.08
CA MET A 43 -1.12 3.28 6.81
C MET A 43 -0.55 3.72 8.16
N GLU A 44 -0.15 4.99 8.31
CA GLU A 44 0.46 5.51 9.53
C GLU A 44 -0.38 5.27 10.80
N PRO A 45 -1.70 5.55 10.83
CA PRO A 45 -2.54 5.28 11.99
C PRO A 45 -2.68 3.80 12.32
N LEU A 46 -2.51 2.89 11.34
CA LEU A 46 -2.54 1.44 11.56
C LEU A 46 -1.24 0.97 12.21
N ILE A 47 -0.11 1.49 11.74
CA ILE A 47 1.20 1.24 12.33
C ILE A 47 1.24 1.75 13.77
N GLU A 48 0.73 2.96 14.02
CA GLU A 48 0.70 3.57 15.37
C GLU A 48 -0.18 2.81 16.36
N ARG A 49 -1.22 2.11 15.86
CA ARG A 49 -2.06 1.22 16.68
C ARG A 49 -1.42 -0.13 16.98
N GLY A 50 -0.23 -0.39 16.43
CA GLY A 50 0.52 -1.63 16.67
C GLY A 50 0.12 -2.80 15.78
N HIS A 51 -0.55 -2.54 14.65
CA HIS A 51 -0.81 -3.58 13.63
C HIS A 51 0.49 -4.07 12.98
N ASP A 52 0.54 -5.35 12.60
CA ASP A 52 1.64 -5.89 11.78
C ASP A 52 1.44 -5.46 10.34
N VAL A 53 2.09 -4.36 9.96
CA VAL A 53 1.89 -3.73 8.66
C VAL A 53 3.04 -4.09 7.73
N THR A 54 2.69 -4.64 6.56
CA THR A 54 3.56 -4.75 5.39
C THR A 54 3.11 -3.74 4.34
N ILE A 55 4.02 -2.90 3.85
CA ILE A 55 3.76 -1.96 2.75
C ILE A 55 4.54 -2.43 1.53
N VAL A 56 3.85 -2.55 0.40
CA VAL A 56 4.43 -2.88 -0.91
C VAL A 56 4.30 -1.68 -1.82
N THR A 57 5.42 -1.26 -2.42
CA THR A 57 5.46 -0.11 -3.33
C THR A 57 6.37 -0.37 -4.52
N THR A 58 6.19 0.39 -5.59
CA THR A 58 7.12 0.45 -6.74
C THR A 58 8.13 1.60 -6.63
N LEU A 59 7.89 2.53 -5.70
CA LEU A 59 8.76 3.68 -5.42
C LEU A 59 9.39 3.52 -4.03
N PRO A 60 10.57 4.10 -3.78
CA PRO A 60 11.16 4.10 -2.45
C PRO A 60 10.24 4.85 -1.47
N LEU A 61 10.12 4.30 -0.26
CA LEU A 61 9.50 4.98 0.88
C LEU A 61 10.60 5.59 1.74
N GLU A 62 10.43 6.85 2.11
CA GLU A 62 11.32 7.49 3.09
C GLU A 62 11.15 6.82 4.46
N ASP A 63 12.29 6.48 5.06
CA ASP A 63 12.35 5.90 6.40
C ASP A 63 11.76 6.89 7.41
N SER A 64 10.66 6.49 8.04
CA SER A 64 10.01 7.27 9.09
C SER A 64 10.40 6.83 10.50
N GLY A 65 11.33 5.88 10.65
CA GLY A 65 11.69 5.27 11.94
C GLY A 65 10.54 4.49 12.60
N LYS A 66 9.46 4.23 11.85
CA LYS A 66 8.28 3.49 12.33
C LYS A 66 8.48 2.00 12.07
N ARG A 67 7.97 1.14 12.95
CA ARG A 67 8.09 -0.32 12.82
C ARG A 67 7.02 -0.86 11.87
N TYR A 68 7.38 -0.99 10.59
CA TYR A 68 6.61 -1.69 9.56
C TYR A 68 7.57 -2.40 8.60
N ARG A 69 7.09 -3.42 7.88
CA ARG A 69 7.86 -4.07 6.82
C ARG A 69 7.63 -3.36 5.50
N HIS A 70 8.69 -2.98 4.79
CA HIS A 70 8.61 -2.40 3.46
C HIS A 70 9.17 -3.36 2.42
N ILE A 71 8.40 -3.63 1.37
CA ILE A 71 8.83 -4.38 0.18
C ILE A 71 8.75 -3.44 -1.02
N GLN A 72 9.92 -3.06 -1.54
CA GLN A 72 9.98 -2.35 -2.81
C GLN A 72 10.09 -3.35 -3.97
N LEU A 73 9.14 -3.26 -4.89
CA LEU A 73 9.10 -4.00 -6.15
C LEU A 73 10.04 -3.36 -7.18
N ASP A 74 10.62 -4.18 -8.04
CA ASP A 74 11.59 -3.79 -9.05
C ASP A 74 10.87 -3.44 -10.37
N VAL A 75 10.07 -2.37 -10.33
CA VAL A 75 9.35 -1.85 -11.50
C VAL A 75 10.07 -0.62 -12.05
N PRO A 76 10.30 -0.52 -13.37
CA PRO A 76 10.91 0.67 -13.97
C PRO A 76 10.13 1.95 -13.61
N PRO A 77 10.80 3.09 -13.40
CA PRO A 77 10.10 4.35 -13.19
C PRO A 77 9.32 4.75 -14.45
N ALA A 78 8.22 5.49 -14.27
CA ALA A 78 7.50 6.04 -15.41
C ALA A 78 8.42 6.99 -16.22
N PRO A 79 8.40 6.91 -17.56
CA PRO A 79 9.14 7.83 -18.42
C PRO A 79 8.78 9.30 -18.12
N LYS A 80 9.76 10.20 -18.15
CA LYS A 80 9.51 11.63 -17.87
C LYS A 80 8.57 12.23 -18.91
N GLU A 81 8.70 11.79 -20.15
CA GLU A 81 7.90 12.18 -21.31
C GLU A 81 6.44 11.78 -21.15
N PHE A 82 6.18 10.65 -20.48
CA PHE A 82 4.84 10.24 -20.14
C PHE A 82 4.20 11.22 -19.15
N MET A 83 4.94 11.59 -18.10
CA MET A 83 4.44 12.55 -17.09
C MET A 83 4.23 13.95 -17.67
N SER A 84 5.15 14.46 -18.49
CA SER A 84 4.97 15.76 -19.16
C SER A 84 3.81 15.71 -20.16
N GLY A 85 3.67 14.61 -20.90
CA GLY A 85 2.58 14.40 -21.84
C GLY A 85 1.20 14.40 -21.18
N ILE A 86 1.06 13.83 -19.98
CA ILE A 86 -0.18 13.90 -19.18
C ILE A 86 -0.54 15.36 -18.88
N VAL A 87 0.43 16.14 -18.40
CA VAL A 87 0.21 17.53 -18.00
C VAL A 87 -0.17 18.39 -19.20
N GLU A 88 0.59 18.31 -20.29
CA GLU A 88 0.33 19.05 -21.52
C GLU A 88 -1.04 18.71 -22.12
N THR A 89 -1.37 17.41 -22.18
CA THR A 89 -2.63 16.94 -22.76
C THR A 89 -3.83 17.32 -21.88
N SER A 90 -3.65 17.49 -20.57
CA SER A 90 -4.73 17.86 -19.63
C SER A 90 -5.20 19.32 -19.72
N GLN A 91 -4.55 20.17 -20.51
CA GLN A 91 -4.90 21.59 -20.64
C GLN A 91 -6.19 21.87 -21.43
N SER A 92 -6.80 20.86 -22.08
CA SER A 92 -8.05 21.00 -22.83
C SER A 92 -9.03 19.87 -22.50
N LEU A 93 -10.34 20.08 -22.65
CA LEU A 93 -11.36 19.04 -22.39
C LEU A 93 -11.22 17.81 -23.31
N PHE A 94 -10.89 18.02 -24.59
CA PHE A 94 -10.64 16.92 -25.53
C PHE A 94 -9.34 16.18 -25.20
N GLY A 95 -8.30 16.92 -24.81
CA GLY A 95 -7.06 16.35 -24.30
C GLY A 95 -7.29 15.58 -23.00
N LEU A 96 -8.11 16.07 -22.07
CA LEU A 96 -8.51 15.36 -20.86
C LEU A 96 -9.10 13.98 -21.21
N LEU A 97 -9.98 13.93 -22.21
CA LEU A 97 -10.62 12.69 -22.68
C LEU A 97 -9.60 11.72 -23.31
N LEU A 98 -8.72 12.18 -24.20
CA LEU A 98 -7.65 11.35 -24.79
C LEU A 98 -6.61 10.89 -23.77
N ASN A 99 -6.34 11.71 -22.76
CA ASN A 99 -5.41 11.41 -21.68
C ASN A 99 -5.92 10.23 -20.83
N THR A 100 -7.24 10.08 -20.66
CA THR A 100 -7.80 8.96 -19.88
C THR A 100 -7.36 7.60 -20.40
N LYS A 101 -7.41 7.36 -21.73
CA LYS A 101 -7.01 6.07 -22.29
C LYS A 101 -5.51 5.81 -22.10
N LYS A 102 -4.66 6.78 -22.43
CA LYS A 102 -3.20 6.63 -22.29
C LYS A 102 -2.78 6.38 -20.84
N VAL A 103 -3.38 7.13 -19.91
CA VAL A 103 -3.14 6.98 -18.47
C VAL A 103 -3.61 5.63 -17.97
N THR A 104 -4.81 5.18 -18.38
CA THR A 104 -5.34 3.87 -18.01
C THR A 104 -4.49 2.73 -18.56
N ASP A 105 -4.14 2.75 -19.86
CA ASP A 105 -3.32 1.71 -20.49
C ASP A 105 -1.97 1.58 -19.78
N PHE A 106 -1.29 2.71 -19.55
CA PHE A 106 -0.02 2.73 -18.83
C PHE A 106 -0.18 2.26 -17.37
N SER A 107 -1.24 2.68 -16.67
CA SER A 107 -1.50 2.25 -15.30
C SER A 107 -1.75 0.74 -15.19
N LEU A 108 -2.42 0.15 -16.19
CA LEU A 108 -2.63 -1.29 -16.29
C LEU A 108 -1.32 -2.03 -16.54
N GLU A 109 -0.51 -1.58 -17.50
CA GLU A 109 0.80 -2.17 -17.78
C GLU A 109 1.72 -2.09 -16.54
N TYR A 110 1.75 -0.93 -15.90
CA TYR A 110 2.54 -0.68 -14.70
C TYR A 110 2.13 -1.59 -13.54
N SER A 111 0.81 -1.75 -13.34
CA SER A 111 0.26 -2.68 -12.33
C SER A 111 0.58 -4.13 -12.68
N ASN A 112 0.50 -4.49 -13.96
CA ASN A 112 0.82 -5.84 -14.42
C ASN A 112 2.29 -6.19 -14.16
N LEU A 113 3.22 -5.27 -14.41
CA LEU A 113 4.63 -5.44 -14.06
C LEU A 113 4.82 -5.64 -12.56
N ALA A 114 4.17 -4.83 -11.73
CA ALA A 114 4.25 -4.95 -10.28
C ALA A 114 3.71 -6.28 -9.76
N LEU A 115 2.56 -6.75 -10.27
CA LEU A 115 1.97 -8.03 -9.87
C LEU A 115 2.80 -9.24 -10.30
N HIS A 116 3.60 -9.11 -11.37
CA HIS A 116 4.48 -10.16 -11.86
C HIS A 116 5.86 -10.19 -11.21
N ASP A 117 6.19 -9.20 -10.36
CA ASP A 117 7.46 -9.13 -9.64
C ASP A 117 7.65 -10.38 -8.74
N PRO A 118 8.84 -11.01 -8.73
CA PRO A 118 9.09 -12.20 -7.91
C PRO A 118 8.91 -11.99 -6.40
N LYS A 119 9.11 -10.78 -5.87
CA LYS A 119 8.82 -10.43 -4.47
C LYS A 119 7.32 -10.39 -4.23
N MET A 120 6.54 -9.86 -5.18
CA MET A 120 5.08 -9.83 -5.09
C MET A 120 4.48 -11.24 -5.16
N LYS A 121 4.94 -12.08 -6.10
CA LYS A 121 4.49 -13.47 -6.22
C LYS A 121 4.75 -14.27 -4.94
N ARG A 122 5.97 -14.21 -4.40
CA ARG A 122 6.31 -14.86 -3.12
C ARG A 122 5.43 -14.37 -1.98
N LEU A 123 5.20 -13.06 -1.88
CA LEU A 123 4.32 -12.51 -0.85
C LEU A 123 2.90 -13.07 -0.95
N MET A 124 2.35 -13.20 -2.15
CA MET A 124 0.99 -13.74 -2.37
C MET A 124 0.91 -15.26 -2.12
N GLU A 125 1.99 -16.00 -2.36
CA GLU A 125 2.03 -17.46 -2.19
C GLU A 125 2.34 -17.90 -0.76
N GLU A 126 3.26 -17.19 -0.09
CA GLU A 126 3.80 -17.57 1.22
C GLU A 126 3.04 -16.94 2.40
N GLU A 127 2.28 -15.86 2.17
CA GLU A 127 1.68 -15.08 3.24
C GLU A 127 0.19 -14.77 3.04
N SER A 128 -0.57 -14.85 4.13
CA SER A 128 -1.94 -14.34 4.22
C SER A 128 -2.00 -13.05 5.03
N PHE A 129 -3.05 -12.26 4.80
CA PHE A 129 -3.33 -10.99 5.48
C PHE A 129 -4.80 -10.92 5.90
N ASP A 130 -5.07 -10.27 7.03
CA ASP A 130 -6.43 -10.04 7.55
C ASP A 130 -7.13 -8.90 6.79
N LEU A 131 -6.34 -7.94 6.29
CA LEU A 131 -6.80 -6.78 5.54
C LEU A 131 -5.80 -6.39 4.45
N VAL A 132 -6.32 -6.07 3.27
CA VAL A 132 -5.55 -5.45 2.18
C VAL A 132 -6.08 -4.05 1.90
N VAL A 133 -5.23 -3.05 2.05
CA VAL A 133 -5.48 -1.66 1.63
C VAL A 133 -4.74 -1.45 0.33
N PHE A 134 -5.45 -1.20 -0.76
CA PHE A 134 -4.84 -0.98 -2.07
C PHE A 134 -5.22 0.39 -2.65
N GLY A 135 -4.24 1.03 -3.30
CA GLY A 135 -4.44 2.32 -3.95
C GLY A 135 -4.94 2.15 -5.38
N VAL A 136 -6.13 2.67 -5.71
CA VAL A 136 -6.67 2.62 -7.07
C VAL A 136 -6.15 3.80 -7.91
N PHE A 137 -5.44 3.50 -9.00
CA PHE A 137 -5.18 4.44 -10.10
C PHE A 137 -6.09 4.08 -11.27
N PHE A 138 -7.30 4.65 -11.25
CA PHE A 138 -8.27 4.69 -12.33
C PHE A 138 -8.64 3.37 -13.06
N LYS A 139 -9.76 2.80 -12.57
CA LYS A 139 -10.77 1.95 -13.24
C LYS A 139 -10.26 0.75 -14.05
N VAL A 140 -10.36 -0.43 -13.44
CA VAL A 140 -10.69 -1.67 -14.16
C VAL A 140 -12.09 -1.48 -14.76
N VAL A 141 -12.17 -1.25 -16.06
CA VAL A 141 -13.42 -1.54 -16.78
C VAL A 141 -13.45 -3.04 -16.94
N VAL A 142 -14.17 -3.72 -16.04
CA VAL A 142 -14.57 -5.11 -16.25
C VAL A 142 -15.73 -5.06 -17.25
N TRP A 143 -15.51 -5.56 -18.45
CA TRP A 143 -16.52 -6.20 -19.29
C TRP A 143 -15.89 -7.44 -19.91
#